data_AF-A0A958ENP1-F1
#
_entry.id   AF-A0A958ENP1-F1
#
_cell.length_a   1.000
_cell.length_b   1.000
_cell.length_c   1.000
_cell.angle_alpha   90.00
_cell.angle_beta   90.00
_cell.angle_gamma   90.00
#
_symmetry.space_group_name_H-M   'P 1'
#
loop_
_entity.id
_entity.type
_entity.pdbx_description
1 polymer ?
#
loop_
_entity_poly.entity_id
_entity_poly.type
_entity_poly.pdbx_seq_one_letter_code
_entity_poly.pdbx_strand_id
1 'polypeptide(L)' 'TSHFFISVNDQPELDFAGKRNPDGQGFAAFGRVIDGMEIVKQIQTANHNGQQLDPEIRILSIKRVGD' A
#
# COMPACT_ATOMS: atom_id res chain seq x y z
N THR A 1 7.53 -0.62 -14.49
CA THR A 1 7.15 -1.22 -13.19
C THR A 1 5.69 -0.88 -12.92
N SER A 2 4.95 -1.77 -12.25
CA SER A 2 3.49 -1.62 -12.02
C SER A 2 3.08 -1.86 -10.56
N HIS A 3 4.01 -1.68 -9.62
CA HIS A 3 3.77 -1.91 -8.20
C HIS A 3 3.25 -0.65 -7.51
N PHE A 4 2.42 -0.84 -6.48
CA PHE A 4 1.95 0.21 -5.58
C PHE A 4 1.84 -0.35 -4.15
N PHE A 5 1.65 0.52 -3.17
CA PHE A 5 1.39 0.13 -1.79
C PHE A 5 0.36 1.07 -1.14
N ILE A 6 -0.20 0.65 -0.01
CA ILE A 6 -1.13 1.44 0.80
C ILE A 6 -0.49 1.67 2.16
N SER A 7 -0.33 2.94 2.56
CA SER A 7 0.08 3.28 3.93
C SER A 7 -1.10 2.99 4.88
N VAL A 8 -0.90 2.10 5.85
CA VAL A 8 -1.95 1.76 6.84
C VAL A 8 -2.07 2.80 7.95
N ASN A 9 -0.96 3.45 8.28
CA ASN A 9 -0.84 4.54 9.24
C ASN A 9 -0.03 5.68 8.60
N ASP A 10 0.14 6.78 9.33
CA ASP A 10 1.05 7.84 8.91
C ASP A 10 2.49 7.30 8.81
N GLN A 11 3.12 7.55 7.66
CA GLN A 11 4.47 7.09 7.35
C GLN A 11 5.33 8.28 6.89
N PRO A 12 5.61 9.26 7.77
CA PRO A 12 6.30 10.49 7.38
C PRO A 12 7.71 10.24 6.81
N GLU A 13 8.34 9.10 7.17
CA GLU A 13 9.63 8.72 6.63
C GLU A 13 9.58 8.30 5.14
N LEU A 14 8.37 8.08 4.59
CA LEU A 14 8.14 7.82 3.16
C LEU A 14 7.87 9.11 2.36
N ASP A 15 7.67 10.25 3.03
CA ASP A 15 7.42 11.52 2.36
C ASP A 15 8.71 12.07 1.72
N PHE A 16 8.55 13.11 0.89
CA PHE A 16 9.70 13.88 0.40
C PHE A 16 10.51 14.45 1.58
N ALA A 17 11.82 14.33 1.52
CA ALA A 17 12.79 14.57 2.59
C ALA A 17 12.69 13.63 3.81
N GLY A 18 11.90 12.55 3.73
CA GLY A 18 11.89 11.47 4.71
C GLY A 18 13.14 10.58 4.65
N LYS A 19 13.39 9.78 5.70
CA LYS A 19 14.64 9.02 5.86
C LYS A 19 14.59 7.60 5.31
N ARG A 20 13.46 7.16 4.73
CA ARG A 20 13.35 5.79 4.21
C ARG A 20 14.32 5.53 3.06
N ASN A 21 14.43 6.49 2.15
CA ASN A 21 15.24 6.40 0.94
C ASN A 21 16.42 7.38 1.07
N PRO A 22 17.68 6.94 0.84
CA PRO A 22 18.86 7.80 1.00
C PRO A 22 18.89 9.06 0.14
N ASP A 23 18.15 9.08 -0.98
CA ASP A 23 18.03 10.22 -1.88
C ASP A 23 17.07 11.31 -1.37
N GLY A 24 16.29 11.02 -0.33
CA GLY A 24 15.29 11.94 0.21
C GLY A 24 14.10 12.20 -0.72
N GLN A 25 13.93 11.45 -1.80
CA GLN A 25 12.82 11.70 -2.75
C GLN A 25 11.48 11.17 -2.25
N GLY A 26 11.49 10.22 -1.31
CA GLY A 26 10.28 9.59 -0.79
C GLY A 26 9.52 8.79 -1.85
N PHE A 27 8.21 8.66 -1.67
CA PHE A 27 7.28 8.00 -2.60
C PHE A 27 6.11 8.93 -2.95
N ALA A 28 5.69 8.93 -4.20
CA ALA A 28 4.56 9.75 -4.65
C ALA A 28 3.22 9.14 -4.22
N ALA A 29 2.50 9.81 -3.32
CA ALA A 29 1.10 9.51 -3.06
C ALA A 29 0.23 10.03 -4.22
N PHE A 30 -0.55 9.15 -4.86
CA PHE A 30 -1.40 9.49 -6.01
C PHE A 30 -2.89 9.21 -5.78
N GLY A 31 -3.27 8.79 -4.57
CA GLY A 31 -4.65 8.47 -4.23
C GLY A 31 -4.80 8.13 -2.75
N ARG A 32 -6.05 7.88 -2.34
CA ARG A 32 -6.38 7.42 -0.98
C ARG A 32 -7.51 6.39 -1.05
N VAL A 33 -7.51 5.47 -0.09
CA VAL A 33 -8.64 4.56 0.13
C VAL A 33 -9.80 5.37 0.70
N ILE A 34 -10.92 5.42 0.00
CA ILE A 34 -12.13 6.14 0.45
C ILE A 34 -13.16 5.21 1.10
N ASP A 35 -13.05 3.91 0.86
CA ASP A 35 -13.91 2.86 1.39
C ASP A 35 -13.12 1.54 1.47
N GLY A 36 -13.47 0.64 2.39
CA GLY A 36 -12.81 -0.67 2.54
C GLY A 36 -11.47 -0.66 3.29
N MET A 37 -11.17 0.37 4.09
CA MET A 37 -9.90 0.45 4.83
C MET A 37 -9.79 -0.65 5.91
N GLU A 38 -10.91 -1.13 6.43
CA GLU A 38 -11.00 -2.31 7.29
C GLU A 38 -10.51 -3.58 6.58
N ILE A 39 -10.77 -3.74 5.28
CA ILE A 39 -10.25 -4.87 4.49
C ILE A 39 -8.73 -4.75 4.32
N VAL A 40 -8.21 -3.54 4.07
CA VAL A 40 -6.76 -3.30 4.02
C VAL A 40 -6.10 -3.69 5.34
N LYS A 41 -6.71 -3.34 6.48
CA LYS A 41 -6.22 -3.73 7.82
C LYS A 41 -6.29 -5.24 8.04
N GLN A 42 -7.34 -5.92 7.57
CA GLN A 42 -7.41 -7.38 7.63
C GLN A 42 -6.28 -8.04 6.83
N ILE A 43 -6.01 -7.55 5.61
CA ILE A 43 -4.89 -8.02 4.77
C ILE A 43 -3.55 -7.82 5.47
N GLN A 44 -3.33 -6.66 6.10
CA GLN A 44 -2.09 -6.38 6.84
C GLN A 44 -1.82 -7.41 7.96
N THR A 45 -2.87 -7.90 8.61
CA THR A 45 -2.78 -8.88 9.71
C THR A 45 -2.79 -10.33 9.25
N ALA A 46 -2.93 -10.60 7.95
CA ALA A 46 -3.01 -11.95 7.43
C ALA A 46 -1.68 -12.72 7.62
N ASN A 47 -1.80 -14.05 7.57
CA ASN A 47 -0.64 -14.94 7.70
C ASN A 47 0.40 -14.63 6.61
N HIS A 48 1.66 -14.62 6.99
CA HIS A 48 2.75 -14.24 6.10
C HIS A 48 4.06 -14.92 6.52
N ASN A 49 4.94 -15.11 5.55
CA ASN A 49 6.34 -15.46 5.76
C ASN A 49 7.20 -14.24 5.41
N GLY A 50 7.74 -13.56 6.43
CA GLY A 50 8.49 -12.32 6.25
C GLY A 50 7.59 -11.16 5.79
N GLN A 51 7.70 -10.74 4.53
CA GLN A 51 6.84 -9.70 3.94
C GLN A 51 5.87 -10.25 2.88
N GLN A 52 5.87 -11.57 2.67
CA GLN A 52 5.04 -12.22 1.67
C GLN A 52 3.85 -12.90 2.34
N LEU A 53 2.64 -12.56 1.91
CA LEU A 53 1.39 -13.20 2.36
C LEU A 53 1.40 -14.69 2.00
N ASP A 54 0.96 -15.53 2.94
CA ASP A 54 0.84 -16.97 2.76
C ASP A 54 -0.48 -17.48 3.36
N PRO A 55 -1.51 -17.76 2.54
CA PRO A 55 -1.49 -17.75 1.08
C PRO A 55 -1.50 -16.35 0.46
N GLU A 56 -1.19 -16.27 -0.84
CA GLU A 56 -1.27 -15.02 -1.62
C GLU A 56 -2.71 -14.47 -1.67
N ILE A 57 -2.87 -13.17 -1.46
CA ILE A 57 -4.13 -12.44 -1.64
C ILE A 57 -4.09 -11.72 -2.99
N ARG A 58 -4.88 -12.19 -3.95
CA ARG A 58 -4.88 -11.68 -5.34
C ARG A 58 -5.91 -10.57 -5.54
N ILE A 59 -5.55 -9.55 -6.31
CA ILE A 59 -6.51 -8.60 -6.88
C ILE A 59 -7.18 -9.29 -8.08
N LEU A 60 -8.47 -9.62 -7.95
CA LEU A 60 -9.19 -10.40 -8.95
C LEU A 60 -9.67 -9.56 -10.14
N SER A 61 -10.06 -8.31 -9.90
CA SER A 61 -10.53 -7.40 -10.92
C SER A 61 -10.28 -5.95 -10.50
N ILE A 62 -10.19 -5.06 -11.50
CA ILE A 62 -10.09 -3.61 -11.31
C ILE A 62 -11.09 -2.97 -12.27
N LYS A 63 -11.90 -2.05 -11.75
CA LYS A 63 -12.84 -1.25 -12.55
C LYS A 63 -12.63 0.22 -12.27
N ARG A 64 -12.56 1.04 -13.32
CA ARG A 64 -12.64 2.49 -13.18
C ARG A 64 -14.10 2.88 -12.96
N VAL A 65 -14.36 3.62 -11.88
CA VAL A 65 -15.71 4.12 -11.60
C VAL A 65 -16.06 5.16 -12.66
N GLY A 66 -17.15 4.92 -13.40
CA GLY A 66 -17.61 5.77 -14.50
C GLY A 66 -17.48 5.17 -15.90
N ASP A 67 -16.74 4.05 -16.05
CA ASP A 67 -16.71 3.23 -17.27
C ASP A 67 -17.83 2.15 -17.27
#